data_AF-A0A291RE90-F1
#
_entry.id   AF-A0A291RE90-F1
#
_cell.length_a   1.000
_cell.length_b   1.000
_cell.length_c   1.000
_cell.angle_alpha   90.00
_cell.angle_beta   90.00
_cell.angle_gamma   90.00
#
_symmetry.space_group_name_H-M   'P 1'
#
loop_
_entity.id
_entity.type
_entity.pdbx_description
1 polymer ?
#
loop_
_entity_poly.entity_id
_entity_poly.type
_entity_poly.pdbx_seq_one_letter_code
_entity_poly.pdbx_strand_id
1 'polypeptide(L)'
;MYCRIDPGPVREQFGRMLLRIHDGCDERNCRPKLRGMQAVDPDSPPAPQPECRVPDDRIAAAVARLTGANAALLTARAALRDRHPDAARAMITATADFAAARRHRDALFLRALPGDGTVPAAVIGKFGISYREVRRLVPSLGPVMAQDGSDR
;
A
#
# COMPACT_ATOMS: atom_id res chain seq x y z
N MET A 1 6.18 -10.62 10.94
CA MET A 1 4.76 -10.70 10.55
C MET A 1 4.26 -9.28 10.21
N TYR A 2 3.36 -9.09 9.23
CA TYR A 2 2.97 -7.75 8.73
C TYR A 2 1.84 -7.12 9.56
N CYS A 3 2.12 -6.86 10.83
CA CYS A 3 1.14 -6.42 11.82
C CYS A 3 0.53 -5.04 11.56
N ARG A 4 1.16 -4.22 10.71
CA ARG A 4 0.69 -2.86 10.41
C ARG A 4 -0.25 -2.77 9.20
N ILE A 5 -0.40 -3.84 8.42
CA ILE A 5 -1.38 -3.84 7.32
C ILE A 5 -2.75 -4.06 7.94
N ASP A 6 -3.64 -3.08 7.81
CA ASP A 6 -5.02 -3.21 8.24
C ASP A 6 -5.87 -3.74 7.08
N PRO A 7 -6.39 -4.98 7.15
CA PRO A 7 -7.26 -5.52 6.12
C PRO A 7 -8.63 -4.82 6.08
N GLY A 8 -8.96 -4.00 7.07
CA GLY A 8 -10.30 -3.47 7.29
C GLY A 8 -11.23 -4.50 7.93
N PRO A 9 -12.54 -4.22 7.98
CA PRO A 9 -13.54 -5.19 8.43
C PRO A 9 -13.48 -6.48 7.60
N VAL A 10 -13.50 -7.63 8.26
CA VAL A 10 -13.48 -8.95 7.62
C VAL A 10 -14.64 -9.79 8.10
N ARG A 11 -15.02 -10.80 7.31
CA ARG A 11 -16.02 -11.80 7.73
C ARG A 11 -15.42 -12.74 8.78
N GLU A 12 -16.28 -13.30 9.64
CA GLU A 12 -15.90 -14.22 10.72
C GLU A 12 -14.92 -15.33 10.30
N GLN A 13 -15.15 -15.96 9.14
CA GLN A 13 -14.27 -17.00 8.60
C GLN A 13 -12.81 -16.52 8.41
N PHE A 14 -12.65 -15.29 7.92
CA PHE A 14 -11.34 -14.67 7.74
C PHE A 14 -10.82 -14.17 9.08
N GLY A 15 -11.69 -13.74 10.00
CA GLY A 15 -11.29 -13.37 11.36
C GLY A 15 -10.62 -14.52 12.11
N ARG A 16 -11.24 -15.71 12.10
CA ARG A 16 -10.63 -16.94 12.66
C ARG A 16 -9.31 -17.30 12.00
N MET A 17 -9.18 -17.08 10.70
CA MET A 17 -7.92 -17.28 9.99
C MET A 17 -6.84 -16.29 10.45
N LEU A 18 -7.18 -15.01 10.56
CA LEU A 18 -6.24 -13.97 11.02
C LEU A 18 -5.78 -14.23 12.45
N LEU A 19 -6.67 -14.66 13.35
CA LEU A 19 -6.31 -15.01 14.73
C LEU A 19 -5.33 -16.17 14.77
N ARG A 20 -5.51 -17.22 13.95
CA ARG A 20 -4.56 -18.34 13.86
C ARG A 20 -3.21 -17.91 13.30
N ILE A 21 -3.19 -17.09 12.25
CA ILE A 21 -1.94 -16.63 11.62
C ILE A 21 -1.17 -15.69 12.58
N HIS A 22 -1.88 -14.88 13.36
CA HIS A 22 -1.33 -13.85 14.22
C HIS A 22 -1.39 -14.19 15.71
N ASP A 23 -1.49 -15.46 16.08
CA ASP A 23 -1.70 -15.92 17.47
C ASP A 23 -0.67 -15.32 18.45
N GLY A 24 0.62 -15.41 18.09
CA GLY A 24 1.73 -14.85 18.87
C GLY A 24 1.96 -13.34 18.72
N CYS A 25 1.07 -12.59 18.07
CA CYS A 25 1.19 -11.14 17.97
C CYS A 25 0.51 -10.43 19.14
N ASP A 26 1.11 -9.32 19.58
CA ASP A 26 0.46 -8.36 20.47
C ASP A 26 -0.75 -7.72 19.77
N GLU A 27 -1.91 -7.85 20.41
CA GLU A 27 -3.21 -7.35 19.94
C GLU A 27 -3.24 -5.84 19.78
N ARG A 28 -2.48 -5.10 20.60
CA ARG A 28 -2.42 -3.63 20.54
C ARG A 28 -1.70 -3.14 19.28
N ASN A 29 -0.77 -3.96 18.77
CA ASN A 29 0.14 -3.60 17.68
C ASN A 29 -0.14 -4.38 16.38
N CYS A 30 -1.07 -5.33 16.40
CA CYS A 30 -1.40 -6.19 15.27
C CYS A 30 -2.79 -5.92 14.72
N ARG A 31 -2.86 -5.11 13.66
CA ARG A 31 -4.09 -4.77 12.96
C ARG A 31 -4.84 -6.01 12.45
N PRO A 32 -4.20 -7.01 11.83
CA PRO A 32 -4.90 -8.23 11.44
C PRO A 32 -5.50 -9.01 12.62
N LYS A 33 -4.79 -9.11 13.75
CA LYS A 33 -5.30 -9.79 14.97
C LYS A 33 -6.51 -9.03 15.53
N LEU A 34 -6.41 -7.71 15.65
CA LEU A 34 -7.50 -6.85 16.10
C LEU A 34 -8.75 -6.98 15.23
N ARG A 35 -8.60 -6.95 13.89
CA ARG A 35 -9.72 -7.20 12.96
C ARG A 35 -10.27 -8.62 13.07
N GLY A 36 -9.41 -9.59 13.37
CA GLY A 36 -9.80 -10.96 13.64
C GLY A 36 -10.71 -11.09 14.86
N MET A 37 -10.34 -10.47 15.98
CA MET A 37 -11.14 -10.46 17.21
C MET A 37 -12.51 -9.82 16.97
N GLN A 38 -12.54 -8.65 16.32
CA GLN A 38 -13.78 -7.94 16.00
C GLN A 38 -14.73 -8.70 15.07
N ALA A 39 -14.20 -9.58 14.23
CA ALA A 39 -15.00 -10.37 13.31
C ALA A 39 -15.60 -11.61 13.97
N VAL A 40 -15.08 -12.07 15.11
CA VAL A 40 -15.54 -13.26 15.82
C VAL A 40 -16.26 -12.94 17.13
N ASP A 41 -16.08 -11.74 17.67
CA ASP A 41 -16.70 -11.26 18.89
C ASP A 41 -17.61 -10.04 18.57
N PRO A 42 -18.94 -10.18 18.71
CA PRO A 42 -19.88 -9.09 18.47
C PRO A 42 -19.83 -7.98 19.52
N ASP A 43 -19.27 -8.25 20.72
CA ASP A 43 -19.14 -7.27 21.80
C ASP A 43 -17.83 -6.49 21.72
N SER A 44 -16.92 -6.87 20.82
CA SER A 44 -15.66 -6.17 20.59
C SER A 44 -15.88 -4.75 20.06
N PRO A 45 -15.24 -3.73 20.66
CA PRO A 45 -15.42 -2.35 20.22
C PRO A 45 -14.92 -2.17 18.77
N PRO A 46 -15.62 -1.37 17.95
CA PRO A 46 -15.24 -1.16 16.56
C PRO A 46 -13.87 -0.48 16.49
N ALA A 47 -12.93 -1.05 15.72
CA ALA A 47 -11.64 -0.39 15.55
C ALA A 47 -11.85 0.83 14.67
N PRO A 48 -11.23 1.97 15.04
CA PRO A 48 -11.28 3.17 14.22
C PRO A 48 -10.88 2.81 12.79
N GLN A 49 -11.71 3.21 11.84
CA GLN A 49 -11.36 3.05 10.44
C GLN A 49 -10.29 4.09 10.13
N PRO A 50 -9.12 3.68 9.64
CA PRO A 50 -8.08 4.64 9.36
C PRO A 50 -8.51 5.52 8.19
N GLU A 51 -8.74 6.80 8.44
CA GLU A 51 -9.18 7.75 7.42
C GLU A 51 -8.05 8.04 6.43
N CYS A 52 -8.38 7.96 5.14
CA CYS A 52 -7.47 8.38 4.08
C CYS A 52 -7.37 9.90 4.08
N ARG A 53 -6.18 10.44 4.35
CA ARG A 53 -5.95 11.89 4.44
C ARG A 53 -5.90 12.60 3.09
N VAL A 54 -5.96 11.86 2.00
CA VAL A 54 -5.94 12.38 0.63
C VAL A 54 -7.32 12.17 -0.01
N PRO A 55 -7.94 13.21 -0.57
CA PRO A 55 -9.19 13.11 -1.32
C PRO A 55 -9.12 12.12 -2.50
N ASP A 56 -10.21 11.38 -2.73
CA ASP A 56 -10.25 10.31 -3.73
C ASP A 56 -10.05 10.79 -5.17
N ASP A 57 -10.51 12.00 -5.50
CA ASP A 57 -10.28 12.65 -6.80
C ASP A 57 -8.79 12.90 -7.06
N ARG A 58 -8.04 13.33 -6.04
CA ARG A 58 -6.59 13.53 -6.14
C ARG A 58 -5.84 12.20 -6.32
N ILE A 59 -6.31 11.14 -5.66
CA ILE A 59 -5.75 9.79 -5.83
C ILE A 59 -6.01 9.32 -7.25
N ALA A 60 -7.26 9.42 -7.72
CA ALA A 60 -7.66 9.03 -9.06
C ALA A 60 -6.84 9.77 -10.14
N ALA A 61 -6.65 11.09 -9.99
CA ALA A 61 -5.83 11.88 -10.91
C ALA A 61 -4.36 11.42 -10.94
N ALA A 62 -3.77 11.12 -9.78
CA ALA A 62 -2.39 10.64 -9.70
C ALA A 62 -2.21 9.25 -10.32
N VAL A 63 -3.17 8.34 -10.08
CA VAL A 63 -3.18 7.00 -10.69
C VAL A 63 -3.37 7.11 -12.20
N ALA A 64 -4.33 7.91 -12.67
CA ALA A 64 -4.57 8.14 -14.09
C ALA A 64 -3.33 8.70 -14.80
N ARG A 65 -2.65 9.68 -14.19
CA ARG A 65 -1.39 10.23 -14.71
C ARG A 65 -0.30 9.17 -14.84
N LEU A 66 -0.14 8.30 -13.84
CA LEU A 66 0.84 7.22 -13.90
C LEU A 66 0.49 6.21 -15.00
N THR A 67 -0.78 5.83 -15.12
CA THR A 67 -1.26 4.93 -16.18
C THR A 67 -0.99 5.51 -17.57
N GLY A 68 -1.29 6.78 -17.78
CA GLY A 68 -1.01 7.48 -19.04
C GLY A 68 0.49 7.54 -19.35
N ALA A 69 1.33 7.87 -18.36
CA ALA A 69 2.77 7.91 -18.53
C ALA A 69 3.37 6.51 -18.83
N ASN A 70 2.82 5.46 -18.23
CA ASN A 70 3.23 4.08 -18.54
C ASN A 70 2.86 3.68 -19.97
N ALA A 71 1.66 4.03 -20.43
CA ALA A 71 1.24 3.79 -21.80
C ALA A 71 2.17 4.52 -22.80
N ALA A 72 2.49 5.80 -22.56
CA ALA A 72 3.44 6.56 -23.38
C ALA A 72 4.83 5.92 -23.39
N LEU A 73 5.32 5.42 -22.26
CA LEU A 73 6.58 4.70 -22.17
C LEU A 73 6.58 3.39 -22.99
N LEU A 74 5.49 2.62 -22.95
CA LEU A 74 5.34 1.41 -23.75
C LEU A 74 5.32 1.73 -25.25
N THR A 75 4.63 2.79 -25.66
CA THR A 75 4.61 3.27 -27.05
C THR A 75 6.00 3.72 -27.50
N ALA A 76 6.70 4.52 -26.70
CA ALA A 76 8.06 4.97 -27.02
C ALA A 76 9.05 3.79 -27.12
N ARG A 77 8.89 2.78 -26.26
CA ARG A 77 9.67 1.54 -26.33
C ARG A 77 9.41 0.75 -27.60
N ALA A 78 8.15 0.67 -28.06
CA ALA A 78 7.81 0.05 -29.33
C ALA A 78 8.47 0.81 -30.50
N ALA A 79 8.31 2.14 -30.53
CA ALA A 79 8.89 2.98 -31.57
C ALA A 79 10.43 2.86 -31.64
N LEU A 80 11.10 2.69 -30.49
CA LEU A 80 12.55 2.48 -30.44
C LEU A 80 12.95 1.13 -31.05
N ARG A 81 12.17 0.07 -30.81
CA ARG A 81 12.40 -1.25 -31.43
C ARG A 81 12.21 -1.21 -32.93
N ASP A 82 11.21 -0.45 -33.39
CA ASP A 82 10.89 -0.30 -34.81
C ASP A 82 11.78 0.74 -35.53
N ARG A 83 12.77 1.29 -34.82
CA ARG A 83 13.77 2.26 -35.32
C ARG A 83 13.16 3.52 -35.95
N HIS A 84 12.05 4.01 -35.39
CA HIS A 84 11.48 5.27 -35.84
C HIS A 84 12.47 6.43 -35.62
N PRO A 85 12.46 7.44 -36.50
CA PRO A 85 13.12 8.72 -36.25
C PRO A 85 12.68 9.29 -34.90
N ASP A 86 13.60 9.90 -34.16
CA ASP A 86 13.36 10.51 -32.84
C ASP A 86 12.91 9.58 -31.70
N ALA A 87 12.80 8.27 -31.93
CA ALA A 87 12.34 7.32 -30.91
C ALA A 87 13.20 7.33 -29.64
N ALA A 88 14.50 7.59 -29.76
CA ALA A 88 15.39 7.74 -28.60
C ALA A 88 14.99 8.94 -27.72
N ARG A 89 14.67 10.09 -28.33
CA ARG A 89 14.22 11.29 -27.61
C ARG A 89 12.86 11.06 -26.96
N ALA A 90 11.94 10.40 -27.67
CA ALA A 90 10.64 10.02 -27.13
C ALA A 90 10.78 9.08 -25.92
N MET A 91 11.68 8.10 -25.99
CA MET A 91 11.95 7.15 -24.90
C MET A 91 12.50 7.84 -23.66
N ILE A 92 13.45 8.77 -23.82
CA ILE A 92 14.02 9.55 -22.70
C ILE A 92 12.92 10.36 -22.02
N THR A 93 12.10 11.06 -22.80
CA THR A 93 11.00 11.90 -22.28
C THR A 93 9.97 11.05 -21.54
N ALA A 94 9.49 9.97 -22.16
CA ALA A 94 8.50 9.09 -21.56
C ALA A 94 9.02 8.40 -20.29
N THR A 95 10.31 8.07 -20.23
CA THR A 95 10.94 7.49 -19.03
C THR A 95 10.98 8.51 -17.88
N ALA A 96 11.35 9.76 -18.17
CA ALA A 96 11.37 10.83 -17.19
C ALA A 96 9.96 11.13 -16.65
N ASP A 97 8.96 11.19 -17.52
CA ASP A 97 7.56 11.45 -17.16
C ASP A 97 6.96 10.33 -16.32
N PHE A 98 7.21 9.06 -16.72
CA PHE A 98 6.79 7.91 -15.93
C PHE A 98 7.42 7.93 -14.52
N ALA A 99 8.72 8.21 -14.43
CA ALA A 99 9.40 8.30 -13.15
C ALA A 99 8.84 9.45 -12.28
N ALA A 100 8.54 10.60 -12.87
CA ALA A 100 7.93 11.73 -12.18
C ALA A 100 6.51 11.42 -11.68
N ALA A 101 5.67 10.83 -12.53
CA ALA A 101 4.32 10.41 -12.17
C ALA A 101 4.33 9.38 -11.03
N ARG A 102 5.26 8.42 -11.09
CA ARG A 102 5.43 7.41 -10.04
C ARG A 102 5.82 8.04 -8.71
N ARG A 103 6.84 8.92 -8.69
CA ARG A 103 7.26 9.62 -7.47
C ARG A 103 6.12 10.44 -6.87
N HIS A 104 5.32 11.10 -7.72
CA HIS A 104 4.17 11.86 -7.27
C HIS A 104 3.10 11.00 -6.61
N ARG A 105 2.70 9.88 -7.27
CA ARG A 105 1.76 8.91 -6.69
C ARG A 105 2.28 8.34 -5.37
N ASP A 106 3.55 7.95 -5.33
CA ASP A 106 4.18 7.37 -4.14
C ASP A 106 4.20 8.37 -2.96
N ALA A 107 4.48 9.65 -3.23
CA ALA A 107 4.42 10.70 -2.22
C ALA A 107 3.00 10.94 -1.70
N LEU A 108 1.99 10.90 -2.57
CA LEU A 108 0.59 11.00 -2.17
C LEU A 108 0.15 9.78 -1.35
N PHE A 109 0.60 8.58 -1.70
CA PHE A 109 0.32 7.38 -0.93
C PHE A 109 0.81 7.52 0.51
N LEU A 110 2.07 7.94 0.69
CA LEU A 110 2.64 8.17 2.02
C LEU A 110 1.87 9.24 2.83
N ARG A 111 1.38 10.29 2.16
CA ARG A 111 0.53 11.31 2.80
C ARG A 111 -0.87 10.80 3.16
N ALA A 112 -1.39 9.85 2.39
CA ALA A 112 -2.69 9.23 2.63
C ALA A 112 -2.69 8.31 3.85
N LEU A 113 -1.50 7.80 4.25
CA LEU A 113 -1.38 6.92 5.39
C LEU A 113 -1.69 7.64 6.72
N PRO A 114 -2.34 6.94 7.66
CA PRO A 114 -2.48 7.38 9.04
C PRO A 114 -1.12 7.64 9.71
N GLY A 115 -1.11 8.54 10.69
CA GLY A 115 0.12 8.93 11.42
C GLY A 115 0.63 7.88 12.41
N ASP A 116 -0.16 6.84 12.69
CA ASP A 116 0.19 5.74 13.60
C ASP A 116 1.01 4.63 12.92
N GLY A 117 1.33 4.79 11.63
CA GLY A 117 2.08 3.81 10.85
C GLY A 117 1.26 2.63 10.33
N THR A 118 -0.07 2.64 10.51
CA THR A 118 -0.98 1.67 9.88
C THR A 118 -1.00 1.85 8.36
N VAL A 119 -1.10 0.74 7.64
CA VAL A 119 -1.23 0.71 6.17
C VAL A 119 -2.57 0.05 5.80
N PRO A 120 -3.62 0.84 5.53
CA PRO A 120 -4.93 0.27 5.21
C PRO A 120 -4.92 -0.38 3.82
N ALA A 121 -5.45 -1.60 3.72
CA ALA A 121 -5.56 -2.33 2.45
C ALA A 121 -6.42 -1.57 1.43
N ALA A 122 -7.46 -0.86 1.88
CA ALA A 122 -8.26 0.00 1.02
C ALA A 122 -7.43 1.13 0.38
N VAL A 123 -6.51 1.74 1.12
CA VAL A 123 -5.62 2.79 0.59
C VAL A 123 -4.64 2.20 -0.41
N ILE A 124 -4.07 1.01 -0.14
CA ILE A 124 -3.24 0.28 -1.13
C ILE A 124 -4.01 0.10 -2.45
N GLY A 125 -5.26 -0.35 -2.36
CA GLY A 125 -6.15 -0.54 -3.50
C GLY A 125 -6.42 0.74 -4.28
N LYS A 126 -6.78 1.84 -3.59
CA LYS A 126 -7.04 3.15 -4.23
C LYS A 126 -5.86 3.65 -5.05
N PHE A 127 -4.63 3.44 -4.56
CA PHE A 127 -3.42 3.88 -5.25
C PHE A 127 -2.90 2.88 -6.31
N GLY A 128 -3.50 1.68 -6.41
CA GLY A 128 -3.02 0.63 -7.31
C GLY A 128 -1.56 0.24 -7.04
N ILE A 129 -1.14 0.25 -5.76
CA ILE A 129 0.25 -0.02 -5.37
C ILE A 129 0.38 -1.51 -5.04
N SER A 130 1.42 -2.13 -5.61
CA SER A 130 1.71 -3.54 -5.33
C SER A 130 2.29 -3.74 -3.93
N TYR A 131 2.17 -4.95 -3.41
CA TYR A 131 2.77 -5.33 -2.12
C TYR A 131 4.28 -5.05 -2.05
N ARG A 132 5.00 -5.30 -3.15
CA ARG A 132 6.44 -5.01 -3.25
C ARG A 132 6.72 -3.51 -3.12
N GLU A 133 5.88 -2.68 -3.71
CA GLU A 133 6.01 -1.23 -3.61
C GLU A 133 5.66 -0.72 -2.22
N VAL A 134 4.64 -1.27 -1.57
CA VAL A 134 4.31 -0.96 -0.18
C VAL A 134 5.52 -1.22 0.73
N ARG A 135 6.18 -2.38 0.59
CA ARG A 135 7.41 -2.69 1.36
C ARG A 135 8.57 -1.73 1.08
N ARG A 136 8.71 -1.27 -0.16
CA ARG A 136 9.73 -0.27 -0.54
C ARG A 136 9.43 1.11 0.06
N LEU A 137 8.16 1.50 0.10
CA LEU A 137 7.73 2.83 0.54
C LEU A 137 7.60 2.95 2.05
N VAL A 138 7.28 1.86 2.75
CA VAL A 138 7.11 1.82 4.20
C VAL A 138 8.07 0.77 4.78
N PRO A 139 9.36 1.13 4.99
CA PRO A 139 10.38 0.18 5.46
C PRO A 139 10.05 -0.45 6.82
N SER A 140 9.28 0.25 7.66
CA SER A 140 8.82 -0.22 8.97
C SER A 140 7.76 -1.35 8.90
N LEU A 141 7.40 -1.83 7.70
CA LEU A 141 6.64 -3.06 7.50
C LEU A 141 7.50 -4.33 7.60
N GLY A 142 8.79 -4.21 7.92
CA GLY A 142 9.58 -5.36 8.36
C GLY A 142 8.92 -6.09 9.54
N PRO A 143 9.27 -7.36 9.79
CA PRO A 143 8.78 -8.05 10.97
C PRO A 143 9.08 -7.17 12.20
N VAL A 144 8.05 -6.82 12.97
CA VAL A 144 8.25 -6.41 14.35
C VAL A 144 8.90 -7.62 14.99
N MET A 145 10.23 -7.58 15.15
CA MET A 145 10.91 -8.52 16.02
C MET A 145 10.23 -8.33 17.37
N ALA A 146 9.75 -9.45 17.93
CA ALA A 146 9.36 -9.48 19.33
C ALA A 146 10.41 -8.68 20.10
N GLN A 147 9.97 -7.69 20.87
CA GLN A 147 10.88 -7.11 21.85
C GLN A 147 11.31 -8.30 22.70
N ASP A 148 12.56 -8.74 22.54
CA ASP A 148 13.20 -9.59 23.52
C ASP A 148 12.99 -8.86 24.84
N GLY A 149 12.24 -9.51 25.73
CA GLY A 149 12.18 -9.14 27.12
C GLY A 149 13.60 -9.24 27.65
N SER A 150 14.33 -8.13 27.57
CA SER A 150 15.57 -7.97 28.28
C SER A 150 15.20 -7.89 29.75
N ASP A 151 15.55 -8.96 30.45
CA ASP A 151 15.68 -9.05 31.90
C ASP A 151 15.98 -7.70 32.56
N ARG A 152 15.20 -7.39 33.60
CA ARG A 152 15.66 -6.81 34.86
C ARG A 152 14.63 -7.00 35.96
#